data_AF-A0A4Q3VYG2-F1
#
_entry.id   AF-A0A4Q3VYG2-F1
#
_cell.length_a   1.000
_cell.length_b   1.000
_cell.length_c   1.000
_cell.angle_alpha   90.00
_cell.angle_beta   90.00
_cell.angle_gamma   90.00
#
_symmetry.space_group_name_H-M   'P 1'
#
loop_
_entity.id
_entity.type
_entity.pdbx_description
1 polymer ?
#
loop_
_entity_poly.entity_id
_entity_poly.type
_entity_poly.pdbx_seq_one_letter_code
_entity_poly.pdbx_strand_id
1 'polypeptide(L)'
;MFLWVRLKIESHPEINNLSPDEISQRVFDTFIHEKILTTPGRYFRSPRVEAMTREEEVGKTFIRLSYALPSFEELEEGAKRMGRALRQEWEL
;
A
#
# COMPACT_ATOMS: atom_id res chain seq x y z
N MET A 1 -2.52 11.11 -13.85
CA MET A 1 -1.36 10.18 -13.94
C MET A 1 -1.12 9.36 -12.68
N PHE A 2 -1.83 9.60 -11.57
CA PHE A 2 -1.68 8.82 -10.35
C PHE A 2 -3.00 8.21 -9.91
N LEU A 3 -2.93 7.00 -9.34
CA LEU A 3 -4.03 6.35 -8.66
C LEU A 3 -3.65 6.16 -7.19
N TRP A 4 -4.58 6.52 -6.29
CA TRP A 4 -4.44 6.28 -4.86
C TRP A 4 -5.24 5.05 -4.48
N VAL A 5 -4.54 3.99 -4.07
CA VAL A 5 -5.16 2.73 -3.64
C VAL A 5 -5.17 2.70 -2.13
N ARG A 6 -6.38 2.68 -1.53
CA ARG A 6 -6.54 2.48 -0.08
C ARG A 6 -6.31 1.01 0.24
N LEU A 7 -5.45 0.73 1.21
CA LEU A 7 -5.32 -0.59 1.79
C LEU A 7 -6.38 -0.77 2.89
N LYS A 8 -7.09 -1.90 2.87
CA LYS A 8 -8.02 -2.27 3.95
C LYS A 8 -7.25 -2.89 5.11
N ILE A 9 -6.46 -2.05 5.78
CA ILE A 9 -5.59 -2.46 6.89
C ILE A 9 -6.40 -3.05 8.05
N GLU A 10 -7.64 -2.60 8.21
CA GLU A 10 -8.61 -3.12 9.18
C GLU A 10 -8.86 -4.64 9.05
N SER A 11 -8.61 -5.24 7.88
CA SER A 11 -8.80 -6.67 7.63
C SER A 11 -7.50 -7.46 7.52
N HIS A 12 -6.35 -6.86 7.85
CA HIS A 12 -5.06 -7.52 7.78
C HIS A 12 -4.88 -8.48 8.98
N PRO A 13 -4.36 -9.71 8.81
CA PRO A 13 -4.22 -10.69 9.90
C PRO A 13 -3.39 -10.17 11.08
N GLU A 14 -2.35 -9.40 10.78
CA GLU A 14 -1.44 -8.81 11.78
C GLU A 14 -1.89 -7.45 12.35
N ILE A 15 -3.16 -7.02 12.16
CA ILE A 15 -3.63 -5.69 12.57
C ILE A 15 -3.52 -5.42 14.07
N ASN A 16 -3.49 -6.45 14.91
CA ASN A 16 -3.34 -6.30 16.36
C ASN A 16 -1.86 -6.29 16.81
N ASN A 17 -0.95 -6.81 15.98
CA ASN A 17 0.46 -6.97 16.31
C ASN A 17 1.33 -5.85 15.73
N LEU A 18 0.94 -5.30 14.57
CA LEU A 18 1.67 -4.28 13.85
C LEU A 18 0.87 -2.98 13.75
N SER A 19 1.58 -1.86 13.66
CA SER A 19 0.98 -0.56 13.33
C SER A 19 0.57 -0.50 11.84
N PRO A 20 -0.39 0.38 11.47
CA PRO A 20 -0.77 0.56 10.07
C PRO A 20 0.41 0.93 9.16
N ASP A 21 1.37 1.68 9.68
CA ASP A 21 2.58 2.08 8.95
C ASP A 21 3.56 0.92 8.75
N GLU A 22 3.71 0.02 9.72
CA GLU A 22 4.50 -1.20 9.59
C GLU A 22 3.87 -2.15 8.58
N ILE A 23 2.54 -2.33 8.62
CA ILE A 23 1.82 -3.11 7.61
C ILE A 23 2.00 -2.47 6.23
N SER A 24 1.84 -1.16 6.11
CA SER A 24 2.07 -0.44 4.85
C SER A 24 3.49 -0.61 4.32
N GLN A 25 4.49 -0.66 5.21
CA GLN A 25 5.88 -0.90 4.84
C GLN A 25 6.08 -2.32 4.33
N ARG A 26 5.53 -3.33 5.03
CA ARG A 26 5.58 -4.73 4.57
C ARG A 26 4.96 -4.92 3.19
N VAL A 27 3.77 -4.35 2.97
CA VAL A 27 3.11 -4.40 1.65
C VAL A 27 4.00 -3.78 0.58
N PHE A 28 4.66 -2.66 0.88
CA PHE A 28 5.62 -2.06 -0.04
C PHE A 28 6.80 -2.97 -0.33
N ASP A 29 7.40 -3.59 0.69
CA ASP A 29 8.53 -4.52 0.51
C ASP A 29 8.13 -5.74 -0.33
N THR A 30 6.92 -6.29 -0.11
CA THR A 30 6.35 -7.38 -0.92
C THR A 30 6.09 -6.95 -2.36
N PHE A 31 5.67 -5.71 -2.60
CA PHE A 31 5.58 -5.17 -3.97
C PHE A 31 6.95 -5.08 -4.65
N ILE A 32 8.00 -4.67 -3.92
CA ILE A 32 9.37 -4.65 -4.45
C ILE A 32 9.85 -6.07 -4.79
N HIS A 33 9.52 -7.08 -3.96
CA HIS A 33 9.83 -8.48 -4.26
C HIS A 33 9.16 -8.97 -5.56
N GLU A 34 7.89 -8.59 -5.78
CA GLU A 34 7.14 -8.83 -7.02
C GLU A 34 7.56 -7.89 -8.19
N LYS A 35 8.63 -7.11 -8.02
CA LYS A 35 9.18 -6.19 -9.03
C LYS A 35 8.20 -5.08 -9.44
N ILE A 36 7.45 -4.56 -8.47
CA ILE A 36 6.51 -3.45 -8.65
C ILE A 36 7.01 -2.27 -7.83
N LEU A 37 7.33 -1.16 -8.51
CA LEU A 37 7.69 0.07 -7.83
C LEU A 37 6.46 0.94 -7.60
N THR A 38 6.20 1.27 -6.34
CA THR A 38 5.09 2.14 -5.93
C THR A 38 5.60 3.23 -4.97
N THR A 39 4.71 4.05 -4.41
CA THR A 39 5.10 4.98 -3.34
C THR A 39 4.15 4.86 -2.14
N PRO A 40 4.64 4.53 -0.93
CA PRO A 40 3.84 4.53 0.29
C PRO A 40 3.23 5.91 0.58
N GLY A 41 1.98 5.94 1.01
CA GLY A 41 1.24 7.17 1.29
C GLY A 41 1.81 7.99 2.44
N ARG A 42 2.53 7.34 3.38
CA ARG A 42 3.18 8.02 4.51
C ARG A 42 4.16 9.13 4.08
N TYR A 43 4.78 9.02 2.90
CA TYR A 43 5.69 10.05 2.37
C TYR A 43 4.97 11.32 1.90
N PHE A 44 3.64 11.30 1.81
CA PHE A 44 2.82 12.44 1.42
C PHE A 44 1.99 13.01 2.57
N ARG A 45 2.18 12.51 3.79
CA ARG A 45 1.50 13.05 4.96
C ARG A 45 2.07 14.44 5.27
N SER A 46 1.18 15.43 5.35
CA SER A 46 1.56 16.74 5.90
C SER A 46 2.00 16.57 7.34
N PRO A 47 3.06 17.26 7.80
CA PRO A 47 3.34 17.36 9.22
C PRO A 47 2.10 17.92 9.92
N ARG A 48 1.70 17.28 11.02
CA ARG A 48 0.56 17.67 11.85
C ARG A 48 1.07 18.07 13.24
N VAL A 49 0.35 19.00 13.86
CA VAL A 49 0.63 19.45 15.25
C VAL A 49 0.21 18.37 16.26
N GLU A 50 -0.80 17.57 15.92
CA GLU A 50 -1.35 16.50 16.77
C GLU A 50 -1.12 15.12 16.12
N ALA A 51 -0.82 14.13 16.96
CA ALA A 51 -0.72 12.74 16.55
C ALA A 51 -2.09 12.22 16.10
N MET A 52 -2.11 11.48 15.00
CA MET A 52 -3.33 10.86 14.49
C MET A 52 -3.77 9.70 15.40
N THR A 53 -5.06 9.47 15.52
CA THR A 53 -5.53 8.25 16.19
C THR A 53 -5.25 7.03 15.31
N ARG A 54 -5.09 5.86 15.94
CA ARG A 54 -4.88 4.59 15.20
C ARG A 54 -5.98 4.32 14.18
N GLU A 55 -7.23 4.63 14.53
CA GLU A 55 -8.39 4.45 13.63
C GLU A 55 -8.30 5.35 12.40
N GLU A 56 -7.86 6.60 12.58
CA GLU A 56 -7.59 7.50 11.47
C GLU A 56 -6.43 7.01 10.60
N GLU A 57 -5.40 6.41 11.19
CA GLU A 57 -4.25 5.85 10.46
C GLU A 57 -4.66 4.68 9.57
N VAL A 58 -5.46 3.76 10.13
CA VAL A 58 -6.04 2.64 9.38
C VAL A 58 -6.85 3.18 8.19
N GLY A 59 -7.72 4.16 8.42
CA GLY A 59 -8.55 4.76 7.37
C GLY A 59 -7.78 5.56 6.31
N LYS A 60 -6.53 5.95 6.60
CA LYS A 60 -5.68 6.80 5.74
C LYS A 60 -4.39 6.11 5.28
N THR A 61 -4.37 4.78 5.25
CA THR A 61 -3.25 4.03 4.69
C THR A 61 -3.45 3.79 3.19
N PHE A 62 -2.60 4.41 2.38
CA PHE A 62 -2.68 4.37 0.93
C PHE A 62 -1.33 4.03 0.28
N ILE A 63 -1.39 3.52 -0.95
CA ILE A 63 -0.26 3.44 -1.88
C ILE A 63 -0.58 4.28 -3.12
N ARG A 64 0.40 5.04 -3.58
CA ARG A 64 0.32 5.81 -4.83
C ARG A 64 0.93 5.00 -5.98
N LEU A 65 0.15 4.82 -7.04
CA LEU A 65 0.58 4.21 -8.30
C LEU A 65 0.68 5.28 -9.38
N SER A 66 1.68 5.17 -10.25
CA SER A 66 1.78 6.00 -11.47
C SER A 66 1.48 5.15 -12.69
N TYR A 67 0.61 5.64 -13.57
CA TYR A 67 0.28 4.98 -14.83
C TYR A 67 0.72 5.79 -16.06
N ALA A 68 1.54 6.83 -15.86
CA ALA A 68 2.00 7.68 -16.97
C ALA A 68 3.17 7.10 -17.77
N LEU A 69 4.00 6.25 -17.16
CA LEU A 69 5.22 5.71 -17.76
C LEU A 69 5.06 4.32 -18.40
N PRO A 70 4.46 3.31 -17.73
CA PRO A 70 4.42 1.96 -18.27
C PRO A 70 3.44 1.83 -19.46
N SER A 71 3.69 0.84 -20.32
CA SER A 71 2.75 0.44 -21.37
C SER A 71 1.49 -0.20 -20.79
N PHE A 72 0.48 -0.45 -21.63
CA PHE A 72 -0.74 -1.11 -21.19
C PHE A 72 -0.49 -2.56 -20.73
N GLU A 73 0.39 -3.29 -21.42
CA GLU A 73 0.78 -4.66 -21.08
C GLU A 73 1.55 -4.69 -19.75
N GLU A 74 2.44 -3.71 -19.53
CA GLU A 74 3.17 -3.57 -18.26
C GLU A 74 2.23 -3.23 -17.10
N LEU A 75 1.21 -2.40 -17.34
CA LEU A 75 0.16 -2.09 -16.36
C LEU A 75 -0.66 -3.34 -16.00
N GLU A 76 -1.06 -4.13 -16.99
CA GLU A 76 -1.81 -5.37 -16.78
C GLU A 76 -0.99 -6.38 -15.99
N GLU A 77 0.27 -6.59 -16.37
CA GLU A 77 1.18 -7.47 -15.63
C GLU A 77 1.41 -6.94 -14.21
N GLY A 78 1.64 -5.64 -14.05
CA GLY A 78 1.76 -4.98 -12.76
C GLY A 78 0.55 -5.23 -11.85
N ALA A 79 -0.67 -5.14 -12.39
CA ALA A 79 -1.89 -5.45 -11.65
C ALA A 79 -1.95 -6.93 -11.20
N LYS A 80 -1.54 -7.88 -12.06
CA LYS A 80 -1.46 -9.31 -11.70
C LYS A 80 -0.45 -9.54 -10.58
N ARG A 81 0.72 -8.91 -10.66
CA ARG A 81 1.76 -8.99 -9.62
C ARG A 81 1.29 -8.40 -8.29
N MET A 82 0.63 -7.25 -8.33
CA MET A 82 0.03 -6.61 -7.16
C MET A 82 -0.99 -7.55 -6.51
N GLY A 83 -1.82 -8.22 -7.30
CA GLY A 83 -2.78 -9.21 -6.81
C GLY A 83 -2.10 -10.36 -6.06
N ARG A 84 -0.99 -10.90 -6.57
CA ARG A 84 -0.21 -11.94 -5.89
C ARG A 84 0.39 -11.45 -4.56
N ALA A 85 1.00 -10.27 -4.57
CA ALA A 85 1.58 -9.67 -3.35
C ALA A 85 0.52 -9.41 -2.28
N LEU A 86 -0.63 -8.83 -2.65
CA LEU A 86 -1.71 -8.57 -1.71
C LEU A 86 -2.32 -9.87 -1.18
N ARG A 87 -2.46 -10.88 -2.04
CA ARG A 87 -2.90 -12.22 -1.65
C ARG A 87 -1.97 -12.84 -0.60
N GLN A 88 -0.67 -12.68 -0.78
CA GLN A 88 0.33 -13.14 0.18
C GLN A 88 0.23 -12.39 1.52
N GLU A 89 0.15 -11.05 1.51
CA GLU A 89 0.08 -10.26 2.75
C GLU A 89 -1.25 -10.45 3.51
N TRP A 90 -2.37 -10.63 2.81
CA TRP A 90 -3.69 -10.86 3.43
C TRP A 90 -4.05 -12.34 3.62
N GLU A 91 -3.17 -13.28 3.27
CA GLU A 91 -3.39 -14.73 3.40
C GLU A 91 -4.67 -15.23 2.69
N LEU A 92 -4.91 -14.77 1.45
CA LEU A 92 -6.10 -15.08 0.62
C LEU A 92 -5.89 -16.19 -0.43
#